data_AF-A0A968VRS1-F1
#
_entry.id   AF-A0A968VRS1-F1
#
_cell.length_a   1.000
_cell.length_b   1.000
_cell.length_c   1.000
_cell.angle_alpha   90.00
_cell.angle_beta   90.00
_cell.angle_gamma   90.00
#
_symmetry.space_group_name_H-M   'P 1'
#
loop_
_entity.id
_entity.type
_entity.pdbx_description
1 polymer ?
#
loop_
_entity_poly.entity_id
_entity_poly.type
_entity_poly.pdbx_seq_one_letter_code
_entity_poly.pdbx_strand_id
1 'polypeptide(L)'
;MRVYFERPWFSSGDGELLAVVYAEGILDNDRIKRMRPFVTLAGGDPTMLGADTIFGINPPFTGVRVSDLTLDGAPEQVKIHAVPVEFDAERKLWSADLDFFIAANDLSANPLVRLALARYQPNARPNCELSRVVLADFVQLPNQRSAVATFDPYDPSVVRLAVAGVTHKTKTNALGGALSDRTQIEVSVEMRLPHIDGELGWTPAPPSLAAINEQIDNQGVATTAIWAGTITLPRERKPGDFRLVIREFERYIDDAAVAEQGIGASLRPGRLIYAEIFEV
;
A
#
# COMPACT_ATOMS: atom_id res chain seq x y z
N MET A 1 -1.32 7.94 4.49
CA MET A 1 -2.52 7.45 5.21
C MET A 1 -3.11 8.60 6.01
N ARG A 2 -4.43 8.78 6.04
CA ARG A 2 -5.08 9.84 6.84
C ARG A 2 -5.72 9.26 8.11
N VAL A 3 -5.48 9.88 9.25
CA VAL A 3 -6.10 9.54 10.54
C VAL A 3 -7.11 10.63 10.89
N TYR A 4 -8.29 10.24 11.37
CA TYR A 4 -9.34 11.15 11.80
C TYR A 4 -9.56 11.05 13.32
N PHE A 5 -9.89 12.18 13.94
CA PHE A 5 -10.12 12.28 15.39
C PHE A 5 -11.50 12.83 15.69
N GLU A 6 -12.14 12.25 16.70
CA GLU A 6 -13.34 12.83 17.30
C GLU A 6 -13.00 14.13 18.03
N ARG A 7 -14.01 14.99 18.19
CA ARG A 7 -13.86 16.25 18.92
C ARG A 7 -13.90 15.99 20.43
N PRO A 8 -13.21 16.81 21.26
CA PRO A 8 -12.37 17.94 20.87
C PRO A 8 -10.90 17.55 20.64
N TRP A 9 -10.22 18.34 19.81
CA TRP A 9 -8.75 18.39 19.68
C TRP A 9 -8.24 19.73 20.25
N PHE A 10 -6.95 19.84 20.57
CA PHE A 10 -6.32 20.97 21.30
C PHE A 10 -6.68 21.04 22.79
N SER A 11 -6.83 19.89 23.44
CA SER A 11 -7.17 19.81 24.87
C SER A 11 -6.06 20.32 25.79
N SER A 12 -4.80 20.18 25.37
CA SER A 12 -3.62 20.65 26.11
C SER A 12 -3.23 22.09 25.75
N GLY A 13 -4.01 22.75 24.89
CA GLY A 13 -3.76 24.12 24.43
C GLY A 13 -3.27 24.19 22.99
N ASP A 14 -2.90 25.42 22.60
CA ASP A 14 -2.43 25.73 21.26
C ASP A 14 -1.12 24.99 20.94
N GLY A 15 -0.95 24.61 19.67
CA GLY A 15 0.20 23.84 19.21
C GLY A 15 0.21 22.35 19.60
N GLU A 16 -0.92 21.78 20.05
CA GLU A 16 -1.05 20.32 20.27
C GLU A 16 -0.90 19.56 18.93
N LEU A 17 0.05 18.63 18.89
CA LEU A 17 0.37 17.80 17.73
C LEU A 17 -0.04 16.35 17.96
N LEU A 18 -0.21 15.59 16.89
CA LEU A 18 -0.31 14.14 16.95
C LEU A 18 1.09 13.54 17.09
N ALA A 19 1.31 12.70 18.09
CA ALA A 19 2.49 11.87 18.22
C ALA A 19 2.23 10.47 17.67
N VAL A 20 3.00 10.05 16.68
CA VAL A 20 3.15 8.64 16.34
C VAL A 20 4.33 8.08 17.12
N VAL A 21 4.07 7.19 18.07
CA VAL A 21 5.06 6.69 19.02
C VAL A 21 5.81 5.51 18.43
N TYR A 22 7.14 5.50 18.57
CA TYR A 22 8.01 4.43 18.11
C TYR A 22 9.18 4.21 19.08
N ALA A 23 9.82 3.05 18.97
CA ALA A 23 11.04 2.73 19.68
C ALA A 23 12.21 2.66 18.70
N GLU A 24 13.37 3.17 19.10
CA GLU A 24 14.57 3.12 18.28
C GLU A 24 15.27 1.76 18.36
N GLY A 25 15.95 1.40 17.28
CA GLY A 25 16.73 0.18 17.18
C GLY A 25 15.89 -1.04 16.82
N ILE A 26 16.57 -2.17 16.63
CA ILE A 26 15.89 -3.44 16.36
C ILE A 26 15.14 -3.85 17.63
N LEU A 27 13.86 -4.17 17.50
CA LEU A 27 13.08 -4.74 18.58
C LEU A 27 13.22 -6.27 18.52
N ASP A 28 13.95 -6.86 19.46
CA ASP A 28 13.88 -8.31 19.65
C ASP A 28 12.50 -8.73 20.17
N ASN A 29 12.21 -10.04 20.16
CA ASN A 29 10.90 -10.57 20.55
C ASN A 29 10.47 -10.18 21.96
N ASP A 30 11.41 -10.05 22.91
CA ASP A 30 11.08 -9.73 24.29
C ASP A 30 10.84 -8.23 24.47
N ARG A 31 11.58 -7.39 23.76
CA ARG A 31 11.35 -5.95 23.70
C ARG A 31 10.03 -5.64 22.98
N ILE A 32 9.69 -6.34 21.90
CA ILE A 32 8.36 -6.25 21.27
C ILE A 32 7.26 -6.54 22.29
N LYS A 33 7.35 -7.64 23.06
CA LYS A 33 6.32 -7.99 24.06
C LYS A 33 6.09 -6.88 25.07
N ARG A 34 7.17 -6.26 25.57
CA ARG A 34 7.09 -5.19 26.58
C ARG A 34 6.66 -3.83 25.99
N MET A 35 7.08 -3.52 24.77
CA MET A 35 6.82 -2.23 24.12
C MET A 35 5.52 -2.19 23.31
N ARG A 36 4.93 -3.34 22.97
CA ARG A 36 3.69 -3.44 22.15
C ARG A 36 2.56 -2.49 22.59
N PRO A 37 2.30 -2.24 23.89
CA PRO A 37 1.25 -1.29 24.29
C PRO A 37 1.55 0.17 23.94
N PHE A 38 2.82 0.51 23.68
CA PHE A 38 3.32 1.88 23.64
C PHE A 38 3.81 2.31 22.26
N VAL A 39 4.17 1.38 21.37
CA VAL A 39 4.83 1.71 20.09
C VAL A 39 4.09 1.19 18.88
N THR A 40 4.26 1.93 17.79
CA THR A 40 3.80 1.58 16.45
C THR A 40 4.60 0.38 15.93
N LEU A 41 3.88 -0.62 15.43
CA LEU A 41 4.48 -1.85 14.91
C LEU A 41 3.96 -2.12 13.50
N ALA A 42 4.78 -2.77 12.68
CA ALA A 42 4.36 -3.39 11.43
C ALA A 42 4.71 -4.88 11.42
N GLY A 43 3.97 -5.62 10.59
CA GLY A 43 4.28 -7.00 10.23
C GLY A 43 3.83 -7.28 8.80
N GLY A 44 4.33 -8.38 8.24
CA GLY A 44 3.86 -8.88 6.95
C GLY A 44 2.43 -9.42 7.05
N ASP A 45 1.78 -9.60 5.90
CA ASP A 45 0.48 -10.27 5.82
C ASP A 45 0.61 -11.73 6.33
N PRO A 46 -0.12 -12.15 7.38
CA PRO A 46 0.01 -13.47 8.00
C PRO A 46 -0.31 -14.63 7.07
N THR A 47 -0.95 -14.39 5.93
CA THR A 47 -1.21 -15.39 4.90
C THR A 47 0.01 -15.68 4.03
N MET A 48 1.09 -14.91 4.17
CA MET A 48 2.31 -14.95 3.35
C MET A 48 3.49 -15.66 4.06
N LEU A 49 4.47 -16.13 3.28
CA LEU A 49 5.70 -16.71 3.84
C LEU A 49 6.50 -15.64 4.61
N GLY A 50 7.02 -15.97 5.80
CA GLY A 50 7.90 -15.07 6.57
C GLY A 50 7.16 -13.97 7.34
N ALA A 51 5.82 -13.99 7.35
CA ALA A 51 4.99 -13.02 8.06
C ALA A 51 5.07 -13.10 9.60
N ASP A 52 5.93 -13.97 10.13
CA ASP A 52 6.23 -14.12 11.55
C ASP A 52 7.13 -13.01 12.11
N THR A 53 7.72 -12.18 11.24
CA THR A 53 8.54 -11.06 11.69
C THR A 53 7.70 -9.81 11.91
N ILE A 54 7.55 -9.43 13.17
CA ILE A 54 7.11 -8.10 13.57
C ILE A 54 8.35 -7.22 13.65
N PHE A 55 8.29 -6.02 13.08
CA PHE A 55 9.36 -5.06 13.19
C PHE A 55 8.83 -3.72 13.70
N GLY A 56 9.68 -3.05 14.49
CA GLY A 56 9.47 -1.64 14.79
C GLY A 56 9.56 -0.86 13.49
N ILE A 57 8.54 -0.06 13.19
CA ILE A 57 8.65 0.86 12.06
C ILE A 57 9.60 1.96 12.51
N ASN A 58 10.72 2.10 11.80
CA ASN A 58 11.62 3.22 11.95
C ASN A 58 11.56 4.05 10.66
N PRO A 59 10.49 4.80 10.41
CA PRO A 59 10.34 5.45 9.12
C PRO A 59 10.89 6.88 9.21
N PRO A 60 11.16 7.54 8.09
CA PRO A 60 10.65 8.90 7.94
C PRO A 60 9.11 8.86 8.03
N PHE A 61 8.53 9.25 9.16
CA PHE A 61 7.21 9.87 9.08
C PHE A 61 7.40 11.34 8.70
N THR A 62 6.41 11.91 8.02
CA THR A 62 6.19 13.36 8.01
C THR A 62 6.21 13.90 9.45
N GLY A 63 6.69 15.13 9.63
CA GLY A 63 6.71 15.80 10.94
C GLY A 63 8.08 15.88 11.62
N VAL A 64 8.07 16.36 12.86
CA VAL A 64 9.29 16.62 13.65
C VAL A 64 9.59 15.43 14.55
N ARG A 65 10.83 14.92 14.47
CA ARG A 65 11.31 13.88 15.39
C ARG A 65 11.59 14.47 16.76
N VAL A 66 11.03 13.86 17.79
CA VAL A 66 11.31 14.20 19.19
C VAL A 66 11.72 12.93 19.91
N SER A 67 12.80 13.00 20.68
CA SER A 67 13.42 11.87 21.36
C SER A 67 13.39 12.04 22.88
N ASP A 68 13.77 10.98 23.58
CA ASP A 68 14.00 10.97 25.03
C ASP A 68 12.75 11.35 25.84
N LEU A 69 11.57 10.99 25.33
CA LEU A 69 10.29 11.26 25.98
C LEU A 69 9.93 10.15 26.95
N THR A 70 9.45 10.55 28.13
CA THR A 70 8.89 9.64 29.12
C THR A 70 7.41 9.42 28.82
N LEU A 71 6.98 8.16 28.86
CA LEU A 71 5.58 7.77 28.75
C LEU A 71 5.21 6.94 29.97
N ASP A 72 4.10 7.28 30.63
CA ASP A 72 3.64 6.58 31.83
C ASP A 72 3.41 5.08 31.55
N GLY A 73 4.04 4.24 32.38
CA GLY A 73 4.01 2.78 32.26
C GLY A 73 4.94 2.17 31.20
N ALA A 74 5.60 2.97 30.35
CA ALA A 74 6.57 2.44 29.40
C ALA A 74 7.85 1.98 30.12
N PRO A 75 8.43 0.81 29.75
CA PRO A 75 9.62 0.28 30.41
C PRO A 75 10.92 1.02 30.03
N GLU A 76 10.87 1.89 29.02
CA GLU A 76 11.99 2.69 28.51
C GLU A 76 11.45 3.97 27.87
N GLN A 77 12.33 4.94 27.61
CA GLN A 77 11.99 6.16 26.88
C GLN A 77 11.55 5.84 25.45
N VAL A 78 10.63 6.64 24.93
CA VAL A 78 10.09 6.52 23.58
C VAL A 78 10.49 7.70 22.71
N LYS A 79 10.33 7.51 21.41
CA LYS A 79 10.45 8.58 20.42
C LYS A 79 9.11 8.79 19.74
N ILE A 80 8.92 9.99 19.19
CA ILE A 80 7.71 10.32 18.43
C ILE A 80 8.07 10.99 17.11
N HIS A 81 7.17 10.82 16.16
CA HIS A 81 7.00 11.79 15.09
C HIS A 81 5.80 12.66 15.42
N ALA A 82 6.06 13.97 15.57
CA ALA A 82 5.06 14.97 15.86
C ALA A 82 4.51 15.56 14.55
N VAL A 83 3.23 15.35 14.30
CA VAL A 83 2.53 15.69 13.05
C VAL A 83 1.45 16.75 13.35
N PRO A 84 1.34 17.82 12.53
CA PRO A 84 0.27 18.80 12.67
C PRO A 84 -1.11 18.15 12.46
N VAL A 85 -2.09 18.68 13.18
CA VAL A 85 -3.50 18.27 13.04
C VAL A 85 -4.29 19.43 12.46
N GLU A 86 -5.04 19.13 11.40
CA GLU A 86 -5.80 20.11 10.64
C GLU A 86 -7.29 19.77 10.69
N PHE A 87 -8.14 20.79 10.53
CA PHE A 87 -9.57 20.60 10.47
C PHE A 87 -10.03 20.31 9.04
N ASP A 88 -10.54 19.10 8.80
CA ASP A 88 -11.22 18.74 7.55
C ASP A 88 -12.63 19.36 7.57
N ALA A 89 -12.81 20.46 6.82
CA ALA A 89 -14.06 21.20 6.76
C ALA A 89 -15.21 20.42 6.10
N GLU A 90 -14.90 19.50 5.19
CA GLU A 90 -15.88 18.67 4.50
C GLU A 90 -16.45 17.61 5.46
N ARG A 91 -15.57 16.88 6.15
CA ARG A 91 -15.94 15.83 7.11
C ARG A 91 -16.30 16.38 8.49
N LYS A 92 -15.98 17.64 8.76
CA LYS A 92 -16.14 18.31 10.06
C LYS A 92 -15.38 17.62 11.20
N LEU A 93 -14.25 16.98 10.88
CA LEU A 93 -13.40 16.23 11.81
C LEU A 93 -11.99 16.81 11.82
N TRP A 94 -11.24 16.52 12.88
CA TRP A 94 -9.80 16.77 12.88
C TRP A 94 -9.09 15.62 12.16
N SER A 95 -8.01 15.91 11.45
CA SER A 95 -7.25 14.92 10.70
C SER A 95 -5.75 15.19 10.67
N ALA A 96 -4.97 14.14 10.48
CA ALA A 96 -3.55 14.21 10.22
C ALA A 96 -3.16 13.23 9.12
N ASP A 97 -2.27 13.67 8.23
CA ASP A 97 -1.70 12.83 7.19
C ASP A 97 -0.36 12.26 7.63
N LEU A 98 -0.31 10.93 7.61
CA LEU A 98 0.83 10.13 8.01
C LEU A 98 1.43 9.46 6.77
N ASP A 99 2.68 9.79 6.49
CA ASP A 99 3.49 9.06 5.51
C ASP A 99 4.38 8.05 6.22
N PHE A 100 4.54 6.87 5.60
CA PHE A 100 5.33 5.79 6.14
C PHE A 100 6.26 5.29 5.07
N PHE A 101 7.50 5.00 5.46
CA PHE A 101 8.40 4.20 4.66
C PHE A 101 8.71 2.92 5.43
N ILE A 102 8.28 1.80 4.87
CA ILE A 102 8.63 0.47 5.35
C ILE A 102 9.70 -0.04 4.41
N ALA A 103 10.91 -0.25 4.94
CA ALA A 103 12.02 -0.73 4.15
C ALA A 103 11.65 -2.07 3.51
N ALA A 104 12.03 -2.23 2.23
CA ALA A 104 11.80 -3.43 1.46
C ALA A 104 12.77 -4.57 1.87
N ASN A 105 12.74 -4.98 3.14
CA ASN A 105 13.19 -6.32 3.47
C ASN A 105 12.09 -7.32 3.06
N ASP A 106 12.42 -8.61 3.04
CA ASP A 106 11.72 -9.70 2.36
C ASP A 106 10.25 -9.98 2.77
N LEU A 107 9.60 -9.06 3.48
CA LEU A 107 8.34 -9.20 4.21
C LEU A 107 7.36 -8.04 4.00
N SER A 108 7.63 -7.16 3.03
CA SER A 108 7.05 -5.81 2.93
C SER A 108 5.93 -5.63 1.90
N ALA A 109 5.43 -6.72 1.31
CA ALA A 109 4.26 -6.62 0.44
C ALA A 109 2.96 -6.66 1.28
N ASN A 110 2.13 -5.63 1.12
CA ASN A 110 0.89 -5.32 1.82
C ASN A 110 0.99 -5.43 3.37
N PRO A 111 1.89 -4.67 4.02
CA PRO A 111 2.13 -4.82 5.45
C PRO A 111 0.94 -4.35 6.30
N LEU A 112 0.76 -5.00 7.45
CA LEU A 112 -0.18 -4.60 8.49
C LEU A 112 0.52 -3.68 9.48
N VAL A 113 -0.04 -2.48 9.68
CA VAL A 113 0.45 -1.48 10.62
C VAL A 113 -0.54 -1.34 11.78
N ARG A 114 -0.04 -1.33 13.01
CA ARG A 114 -0.80 -0.95 14.20
C ARG A 114 -0.17 0.28 14.81
N LEU A 115 -0.90 1.39 14.76
CA LEU A 115 -0.41 2.67 15.27
C LEU A 115 -0.53 2.76 16.79
N ALA A 116 0.50 3.32 17.41
CA ALA A 116 0.43 3.85 18.76
C ALA A 116 0.46 5.36 18.68
N LEU A 117 -0.65 6.00 19.06
CA LEU A 117 -0.86 7.43 18.92
C LEU A 117 -0.99 8.10 20.29
N ALA A 118 -0.47 9.30 20.42
CA ALA A 118 -0.66 10.15 21.60
C ALA A 118 -0.85 11.61 21.18
N ARG A 119 -1.32 12.45 22.10
CA ARG A 119 -1.22 13.91 21.98
C ARG A 119 0.17 14.32 22.44
N TYR A 120 0.80 15.24 21.71
CA TYR A 120 2.08 15.84 22.06
C TYR A 120 1.95 17.35 22.20
N GLN A 121 2.39 17.87 23.35
CA GLN A 121 2.40 19.29 23.64
C GLN A 121 3.85 19.76 23.82
N PRO A 122 4.44 20.44 22.82
CA PRO A 122 5.83 20.92 22.87
C PRO A 122 6.14 21.83 24.07
N ASN A 123 5.14 22.58 24.55
CA ASN A 123 5.30 23.54 25.65
C ASN A 123 4.93 22.96 27.02
N ALA A 124 4.74 21.64 27.12
CA ALA A 124 4.44 20.99 28.39
C ALA A 124 5.62 21.04 29.36
N ARG A 125 5.33 20.71 30.63
CA ARG A 125 6.39 20.49 31.62
C ARG A 125 7.19 19.23 31.25
N PRO A 126 8.47 19.15 31.62
CA PRO A 126 9.28 17.95 31.42
C PRO A 126 8.58 16.69 31.93
N ASN A 127 8.56 15.64 31.11
CA ASN A 127 7.88 14.36 31.37
C ASN A 127 6.34 14.43 31.41
N CYS A 128 5.75 15.50 30.88
CA CYS A 128 4.30 15.68 30.71
C CYS A 128 3.92 16.02 29.26
N GLU A 129 4.83 15.81 28.31
CA GLU A 129 4.67 16.17 26.91
C GLU A 129 3.72 15.25 26.17
N LEU A 130 3.53 14.01 26.64
CA LEU A 130 2.71 12.99 26.01
C LEU A 130 1.46 12.66 26.84
N SER A 131 0.33 12.52 26.15
CA SER A 131 -0.82 11.82 26.73
C SER A 131 -0.57 10.31 26.81
N ARG A 132 -1.49 9.58 27.46
CA ARG A 132 -1.56 8.13 27.32
C ARG A 132 -1.66 7.74 25.85
N VAL A 133 -1.03 6.61 25.51
CA VAL A 133 -1.11 6.02 24.17
C VAL A 133 -2.48 5.42 23.93
N VAL A 134 -3.02 5.69 22.75
CA VAL A 134 -4.17 5.03 22.16
C VAL A 134 -3.69 4.18 21.00
N LEU A 135 -4.07 2.91 21.01
CA LEU A 135 -3.77 1.99 19.91
C LEU A 135 -4.89 2.07 18.88
N ALA A 136 -4.54 2.31 17.62
CA ALA A 136 -5.47 2.16 16.52
C ALA A 136 -5.60 0.67 16.14
N ASP A 137 -6.68 0.36 15.43
CA ASP A 137 -6.83 -0.94 14.78
C ASP A 137 -5.77 -1.15 13.70
N PHE A 138 -5.60 -2.40 13.28
CA PHE A 138 -4.67 -2.75 12.21
C PHE A 138 -5.13 -2.19 10.87
N VAL A 139 -4.20 -1.56 10.14
CA VAL A 139 -4.42 -1.08 8.79
C VAL A 139 -3.46 -1.80 7.86
N GLN A 140 -3.98 -2.41 6.80
CA GLN A 140 -3.16 -2.96 5.72
C GLN A 140 -2.80 -1.83 4.76
N LEU A 141 -1.51 -1.61 4.53
CA LEU A 141 -1.04 -0.64 3.55
C LEU A 141 -1.00 -1.31 2.17
N PRO A 142 -1.49 -0.66 1.10
CA PRO A 142 -1.35 -1.19 -0.24
C PRO A 142 0.12 -1.13 -0.68
N ASN A 143 0.52 -2.06 -1.53
CA ASN A 143 1.81 -2.02 -2.19
C ASN A 143 1.98 -0.74 -3.01
N GLN A 144 3.17 -0.16 -2.98
CA GLN A 144 3.52 0.92 -3.89
C GLN A 144 3.80 0.35 -5.29
N ARG A 145 3.16 0.96 -6.29
CA ARG A 145 3.34 0.68 -7.71
C ARG A 145 3.71 1.98 -8.42
N SER A 146 4.54 1.87 -9.44
CA SER A 146 4.79 2.93 -10.41
C SER A 146 4.37 2.41 -11.78
N ALA A 147 3.50 3.16 -12.46
CA ALA A 147 3.04 2.83 -13.80
C ALA A 147 3.45 3.95 -14.77
N VAL A 148 3.95 3.55 -15.94
CA VAL A 148 4.35 4.48 -17.01
C VAL A 148 3.77 3.97 -18.33
N ALA A 149 2.94 4.81 -18.96
CA ALA A 149 2.41 4.59 -20.30
C ALA A 149 3.05 5.58 -21.28
N THR A 150 3.53 5.10 -22.42
CA THR A 150 4.15 5.94 -23.47
C THR A 150 3.67 5.50 -24.85
N PHE A 151 3.38 6.47 -25.73
CA PHE A 151 3.14 6.17 -27.14
C PHE A 151 4.45 5.85 -27.85
N ASP A 152 4.41 4.91 -28.78
CA ASP A 152 5.52 4.70 -29.70
C ASP A 152 5.67 5.93 -30.61
N PRO A 153 6.86 6.55 -30.69
CA PRO A 153 7.06 7.77 -31.47
C PRO A 153 6.94 7.56 -32.99
N TYR A 154 7.03 6.32 -33.47
CA TYR A 154 6.92 5.97 -34.89
C TYR A 154 5.56 5.36 -35.24
N ASP A 155 4.85 4.78 -34.27
CA ASP A 155 3.46 4.33 -34.45
C ASP A 155 2.56 4.74 -33.26
N PRO A 156 1.80 5.84 -33.37
CA PRO A 156 0.94 6.32 -32.28
C PRO A 156 -0.26 5.42 -31.99
N SER A 157 -0.47 4.34 -32.75
CA SER A 157 -1.41 3.27 -32.38
C SER A 157 -0.87 2.37 -31.27
N VAL A 158 0.43 2.41 -31.00
CA VAL A 158 1.10 1.53 -30.04
C VAL A 158 1.38 2.28 -28.75
N VAL A 159 0.89 1.76 -27.62
CA VAL A 159 1.18 2.21 -26.27
C VAL A 159 2.02 1.17 -25.56
N ARG A 160 3.15 1.56 -25.00
CA ARG A 160 3.98 0.74 -24.13
C ARG A 160 3.65 1.08 -22.69
N LEU A 161 3.27 0.07 -21.92
CA LEU A 161 2.95 0.20 -20.51
C LEU A 161 3.92 -0.65 -19.68
N ALA A 162 4.48 -0.05 -18.65
CA ALA A 162 5.26 -0.76 -17.63
C ALA A 162 4.69 -0.44 -16.25
N VAL A 163 4.52 -1.47 -15.41
CA VAL A 163 4.12 -1.36 -14.01
C VAL A 163 5.17 -2.06 -13.16
N ALA A 164 5.78 -1.32 -12.24
CA ALA A 164 6.84 -1.83 -11.37
C ALA A 164 6.50 -1.61 -9.90
N GLY A 165 6.93 -2.52 -9.03
CA GLY A 165 6.79 -2.35 -7.59
C GLY A 165 7.18 -3.57 -6.77
N VAL A 166 7.07 -3.41 -5.45
CA VAL A 166 7.40 -4.48 -4.49
C VAL A 166 6.36 -5.60 -4.55
N THR A 167 6.80 -6.84 -4.75
CA THR A 167 5.93 -8.02 -4.71
C THR A 167 6.37 -9.01 -3.64
N HIS A 168 5.53 -10.02 -3.38
CA HIS A 168 5.83 -11.12 -2.46
C HIS A 168 6.90 -12.05 -3.06
N LYS A 169 7.75 -12.62 -2.21
CA LYS A 169 8.59 -13.76 -2.61
C LYS A 169 7.69 -14.94 -2.99
N THR A 170 7.85 -15.43 -4.21
CA THR A 170 7.23 -16.68 -4.68
C THR A 170 7.81 -17.86 -3.88
N LYS A 171 6.98 -18.67 -3.22
CA LYS A 171 7.47 -19.93 -2.62
C LYS A 171 7.80 -20.91 -3.75
N THR A 172 8.84 -21.73 -3.62
CA THR A 172 8.90 -23.03 -4.30
C THR A 172 8.31 -24.08 -3.35
N ASN A 173 7.44 -24.95 -3.86
CA ASN A 173 6.98 -26.10 -3.10
C ASN A 173 8.16 -27.10 -2.92
N ALA A 174 7.99 -28.08 -2.03
CA ALA A 174 9.02 -29.09 -1.76
C ALA A 174 9.41 -29.95 -2.99
N LEU A 175 8.67 -29.85 -4.09
CA LEU A 175 8.89 -30.53 -5.37
C LEU A 175 9.49 -29.58 -6.43
N GLY A 176 9.90 -28.36 -6.05
CA GLY A 176 10.50 -27.38 -6.96
C GLY A 176 9.52 -26.57 -7.82
N GLY A 177 8.22 -26.73 -7.65
CA GLY A 177 7.18 -25.96 -8.34
C GLY A 177 6.95 -24.59 -7.69
N ALA A 178 6.98 -23.51 -8.47
CA ALA A 178 6.65 -22.18 -7.98
C ALA A 178 5.18 -22.09 -7.53
N LEU A 179 4.94 -21.83 -6.25
CA LEU A 179 3.64 -21.37 -5.74
C LEU A 179 3.52 -19.91 -6.19
N SER A 180 2.76 -19.71 -7.26
CA SER A 180 2.61 -18.45 -7.99
C SER A 180 2.54 -17.21 -7.09
N ASP A 181 3.05 -16.10 -7.60
CA ASP A 181 2.75 -14.78 -7.07
C ASP A 181 1.23 -14.66 -6.83
N ARG A 182 0.86 -14.24 -5.61
CA ARG A 182 -0.54 -13.99 -5.26
C ARG A 182 -1.02 -12.65 -5.81
N THR A 183 -0.10 -11.81 -6.24
CA THR A 183 -0.42 -10.54 -6.89
C THR A 183 -0.44 -10.73 -8.39
N GLN A 184 -1.51 -10.29 -9.04
CA GLN A 184 -1.62 -10.30 -10.49
C GLN A 184 -2.00 -8.91 -10.99
N ILE A 185 -1.22 -8.36 -11.91
CA ILE A 185 -1.59 -7.16 -12.66
C ILE A 185 -2.39 -7.59 -13.89
N GLU A 186 -3.56 -6.99 -14.06
CA GLU A 186 -4.38 -7.12 -15.25
C GLU A 186 -4.56 -5.76 -15.88
N VAL A 187 -4.38 -5.68 -17.20
CA VAL A 187 -4.60 -4.46 -17.97
C VAL A 187 -5.73 -4.73 -18.94
N SER A 188 -6.68 -3.80 -19.03
CA SER A 188 -7.73 -3.80 -20.04
C SER A 188 -7.82 -2.44 -20.69
N VAL A 189 -8.36 -2.40 -21.91
CA VAL A 189 -8.74 -1.15 -22.57
C VAL A 189 -10.25 -0.98 -22.46
N GLU A 190 -10.69 0.20 -22.07
CA GLU A 190 -12.09 0.62 -22.14
C GLU A 190 -12.24 1.68 -23.22
N MET A 191 -13.39 1.68 -23.90
CA MET A 191 -13.77 2.67 -24.90
C MET A 191 -14.98 3.46 -24.42
N ARG A 192 -15.06 4.72 -24.85
CA ARG A 192 -16.16 5.60 -24.50
C ARG A 192 -17.37 5.38 -25.41
N LEU A 193 -18.54 5.18 -24.81
CA LEU A 193 -19.81 5.11 -25.51
C LEU A 193 -20.24 6.50 -25.97
N PRO A 194 -20.69 6.66 -27.22
CA PRO A 194 -21.25 7.92 -27.66
C PRO A 194 -22.56 8.19 -26.88
N HIS A 195 -22.71 9.41 -26.37
CA HIS A 195 -23.90 9.93 -25.69
C HIS A 195 -24.13 9.52 -24.22
N ILE A 196 -23.16 8.87 -23.58
CA ILE A 196 -23.19 8.65 -22.12
C ILE A 196 -22.03 9.40 -21.48
N ASP A 197 -22.38 10.37 -20.63
CA ASP A 197 -21.40 11.20 -19.93
C ASP A 197 -20.96 10.60 -18.59
N GLY A 198 -19.76 10.96 -18.16
CA GLY A 198 -19.15 10.49 -16.92
C GLY A 198 -18.73 9.02 -16.93
N GLU A 199 -18.50 8.47 -15.74
CA GLU A 199 -17.95 7.12 -15.53
C GLU A 199 -18.81 5.99 -16.11
N LEU A 200 -20.13 6.18 -16.19
CA LEU A 200 -21.05 5.19 -16.74
C LEU A 200 -20.94 5.04 -18.27
N GLY A 201 -20.22 5.95 -18.94
CA GLY A 201 -20.02 5.91 -20.38
C GLY A 201 -18.89 4.99 -20.84
N TRP A 202 -18.16 4.35 -19.94
CA TRP A 202 -17.04 3.49 -20.28
C TRP A 202 -17.45 2.02 -20.36
N THR A 203 -17.00 1.33 -21.41
CA THR A 203 -17.25 -0.09 -21.63
C THR A 203 -15.96 -0.80 -22.04
N PRO A 204 -15.75 -2.09 -21.72
CA PRO A 204 -14.62 -2.85 -22.24
C PRO A 204 -14.53 -2.75 -23.77
N ALA A 205 -13.34 -2.42 -24.27
CA ALA A 205 -13.05 -2.47 -25.70
C ALA A 205 -12.94 -3.93 -26.15
N PRO A 206 -13.56 -4.34 -27.26
CA PRO A 206 -13.41 -5.70 -27.77
C PRO A 206 -11.96 -5.94 -28.23
N PRO A 207 -11.47 -7.21 -28.17
CA PRO A 207 -10.10 -7.54 -28.59
C PRO A 207 -9.76 -7.18 -30.04
N SER A 208 -10.77 -7.02 -30.90
CA SER A 208 -10.62 -6.56 -32.28
C SER A 208 -10.29 -5.07 -32.41
N LEU A 209 -10.60 -4.27 -31.38
CA LEU A 209 -10.31 -2.84 -31.33
C LEU A 209 -9.05 -2.52 -30.54
N ALA A 210 -8.78 -3.29 -29.48
CA ALA A 210 -7.58 -3.15 -28.69
C ALA A 210 -6.97 -4.51 -28.34
N ALA A 211 -5.71 -4.71 -28.73
CA ALA A 211 -4.96 -5.92 -28.44
C ALA A 211 -3.88 -5.63 -27.39
N ILE A 212 -3.75 -6.52 -26.41
CA ILE A 212 -2.74 -6.44 -25.35
C ILE A 212 -1.78 -7.60 -25.54
N ASN A 213 -0.50 -7.29 -25.77
CA ASN A 213 0.59 -8.25 -25.78
C ASN A 213 1.38 -8.09 -24.49
N GLU A 214 1.22 -9.04 -23.58
CA GLU A 214 1.87 -9.05 -22.27
C GLU A 214 3.25 -9.73 -22.34
N GLN A 215 4.25 -9.09 -21.74
CA GLN A 215 5.56 -9.67 -21.47
C GLN A 215 5.90 -9.44 -20.00
N ILE A 216 5.67 -10.45 -19.16
CA ILE A 216 6.04 -10.39 -17.74
C ILE A 216 7.56 -10.56 -17.63
N ASP A 217 8.25 -9.57 -17.07
CA ASP A 217 9.68 -9.65 -16.79
C ASP A 217 9.91 -9.75 -15.27
N ASN A 218 10.03 -10.99 -14.78
CA ASN A 218 10.33 -11.28 -13.38
C ASN A 218 11.84 -11.23 -13.05
N GLN A 219 12.67 -10.53 -13.84
CA GLN A 219 14.12 -10.43 -13.63
C GLN A 219 14.53 -9.46 -12.51
N GLY A 220 13.57 -8.94 -11.72
CA GLY A 220 13.87 -8.07 -10.59
C GLY A 220 14.59 -8.81 -9.46
N VAL A 221 15.42 -8.06 -8.72
CA VAL A 221 15.94 -8.49 -7.41
C VAL A 221 14.77 -8.98 -6.56
N ALA A 222 14.96 -10.08 -5.81
CA ALA A 222 13.98 -11.03 -5.22
C ALA A 222 12.66 -10.52 -4.57
N THR A 223 12.37 -9.23 -4.58
CA THR A 223 11.19 -8.56 -4.00
C THR A 223 10.58 -7.47 -4.90
N THR A 224 11.08 -7.23 -6.12
CA THR A 224 10.50 -6.27 -7.09
C THR A 224 10.11 -6.99 -8.37
N ALA A 225 8.89 -6.76 -8.86
CA ALA A 225 8.41 -7.29 -10.13
C ALA A 225 8.11 -6.17 -11.13
N ILE A 226 8.24 -6.48 -12.42
CA ILE A 226 7.88 -5.58 -13.52
C ILE A 226 6.91 -6.31 -14.44
N TRP A 227 5.70 -5.76 -14.56
CA TRP A 227 4.78 -6.07 -15.63
C TRP A 227 5.08 -5.15 -16.82
N ALA A 228 5.25 -5.69 -18.01
CA ALA A 228 5.38 -4.90 -19.23
C ALA A 228 4.40 -5.41 -20.29
N GLY A 229 3.84 -4.49 -21.06
CA GLY A 229 2.91 -4.83 -22.12
C GLY A 229 2.85 -3.78 -23.21
N THR A 230 2.46 -4.23 -24.39
CA THR A 230 2.17 -3.35 -25.53
C THR A 230 0.68 -3.42 -25.83
N ILE A 231 0.05 -2.25 -25.93
CA ILE A 231 -1.35 -2.10 -26.28
C ILE A 231 -1.44 -1.46 -27.66
N THR A 232 -2.16 -2.08 -28.58
CA THR A 232 -2.47 -1.50 -29.89
C THR A 232 -3.88 -0.94 -29.88
N LEU A 233 -4.03 0.35 -30.20
CA LEU A 233 -5.29 1.08 -30.28
C LEU A 233 -5.63 1.42 -31.75
N PRO A 234 -6.87 1.81 -32.07
CA PRO A 234 -7.19 2.32 -33.41
C PRO A 234 -6.35 3.55 -33.78
N ARG A 235 -5.90 3.62 -35.04
CA ARG A 235 -5.16 4.77 -35.59
C ARG A 235 -6.02 6.03 -35.65
N GLU A 236 -7.25 5.88 -36.11
CA GLU A 236 -8.24 6.95 -36.12
C GLU A 236 -9.00 6.93 -34.80
N ARG A 237 -8.54 7.74 -33.84
CA ARG A 237 -9.19 7.98 -32.55
C ARG A 237 -9.03 9.43 -32.14
N LYS A 238 -9.91 9.90 -31.26
CA LYS A 238 -9.79 11.19 -30.59
C LYS A 238 -9.23 11.00 -29.19
N PRO A 239 -8.52 12.00 -28.63
CA PRO A 239 -8.15 11.98 -27.22
C PRO A 239 -9.37 11.76 -26.34
N GLY A 240 -9.30 10.79 -25.42
CA GLY A 240 -10.40 10.45 -24.52
C GLY A 240 -11.43 9.45 -25.09
N ASP A 241 -11.21 8.92 -26.31
CA ASP A 241 -12.02 7.80 -26.83
C ASP A 241 -11.70 6.49 -26.10
N PHE A 242 -10.49 6.36 -25.55
CA PHE A 242 -10.00 5.17 -24.87
C PHE A 242 -9.34 5.50 -23.53
N ARG A 243 -9.39 4.54 -22.61
CA ARG A 243 -8.60 4.56 -21.38
C ARG A 243 -8.02 3.19 -21.11
N LEU A 244 -6.82 3.17 -20.53
CA LEU A 244 -6.24 1.97 -19.95
C LEU A 244 -6.73 1.85 -18.52
N VAL A 245 -7.16 0.65 -18.14
CA VAL A 245 -7.50 0.33 -16.76
C VAL A 245 -6.55 -0.75 -16.28
N ILE A 246 -5.72 -0.40 -15.31
CA ILE A 246 -4.78 -1.29 -14.64
C ILE A 246 -5.46 -1.76 -13.36
N ARG A 247 -5.49 -3.07 -13.12
CA ARG A 247 -6.08 -3.68 -11.92
C ARG A 247 -5.04 -4.57 -11.26
N GLU A 248 -4.90 -4.45 -9.95
CA GLU A 248 -4.09 -5.37 -9.14
C GLU A 248 -5.04 -6.28 -8.36
N PHE A 249 -4.91 -7.59 -8.58
CA PHE A 249 -5.67 -8.61 -7.89
C PHE A 249 -4.80 -9.37 -6.90
N GLU A 250 -5.37 -9.64 -5.72
CA GLU A 250 -4.90 -10.69 -4.84
C GLU A 250 -5.63 -11.98 -5.21
N ARG A 251 -4.91 -12.98 -5.71
CA ARG A 251 -5.43 -14.30 -6.06
C ARG A 251 -5.22 -15.28 -4.91
N TYR A 252 -6.29 -15.96 -4.51
CA TYR A 252 -6.20 -17.01 -3.50
C TYR A 252 -5.89 -18.37 -4.15
N ILE A 253 -5.27 -19.26 -3.36
CA ILE A 253 -5.10 -20.66 -3.74
C ILE A 253 -6.34 -21.36 -3.21
N ASP A 254 -7.13 -21.93 -4.12
CA ASP A 254 -8.21 -22.86 -3.76
C ASP A 254 -7.59 -24.24 -3.46
N ASP A 255 -8.13 -24.96 -2.46
CA ASP A 255 -7.71 -26.32 -2.11
C ASP A 255 -7.81 -27.26 -3.33
N ALA A 256 -8.73 -27.00 -4.26
CA ALA A 256 -8.87 -27.73 -5.52
C ALA A 256 -7.65 -27.59 -6.47
N ALA A 257 -6.92 -26.47 -6.41
CA ALA A 257 -5.78 -26.20 -7.28
C ALA A 257 -4.50 -26.96 -6.88
N VAL A 258 -4.47 -27.57 -5.68
CA VAL A 258 -3.35 -28.38 -5.21
C VAL A 258 -3.45 -29.83 -5.74
N ALA A 259 -4.64 -30.28 -6.14
CA ALA A 259 -4.89 -31.65 -6.56
C ALA A 259 -4.70 -31.90 -8.08
N GLU A 260 -4.76 -30.87 -8.93
CA GLU A 260 -4.68 -31.04 -10.38
C GLU A 260 -3.40 -30.41 -10.96
N GLN A 261 -2.33 -31.20 -11.00
CA GLN A 261 -1.33 -31.04 -12.05
C GLN A 261 -1.98 -31.43 -13.39
N GLY A 262 -2.56 -30.44 -14.08
CA GLY A 262 -3.20 -30.66 -15.37
C GLY A 262 -3.63 -29.34 -15.99
N ILE A 263 -2.98 -28.98 -17.10
CA ILE A 263 -3.26 -27.89 -18.04
C ILE A 263 -4.73 -27.41 -18.01
N GLY A 264 -4.95 -26.21 -17.44
CA GLY A 264 -6.25 -25.54 -17.42
C GLY A 264 -6.38 -24.61 -16.21
N ALA A 265 -5.90 -23.38 -16.32
CA ALA A 265 -6.00 -22.38 -15.25
C ALA A 265 -7.48 -22.05 -14.97
N SER A 266 -8.08 -22.72 -13.99
CA SER A 266 -9.34 -22.30 -13.38
C SER A 266 -9.16 -20.88 -12.85
N LEU A 267 -10.06 -19.97 -13.26
CA LEU A 267 -10.14 -18.59 -12.80
C LEU A 267 -10.06 -18.56 -11.27
N ARG A 268 -8.89 -18.20 -10.74
CA ARG A 268 -8.71 -18.11 -9.30
C ARG A 268 -9.60 -16.96 -8.80
N PRO A 269 -10.56 -17.18 -7.90
CA PRO A 269 -11.25 -16.07 -7.27
C PRO A 269 -10.21 -15.13 -6.67
N GLY A 270 -10.37 -13.84 -6.96
CA GLY A 270 -9.41 -12.82 -6.58
C GLY A 270 -10.09 -11.56 -6.09
N ARG A 271 -9.47 -10.91 -5.10
CA ARG A 271 -9.90 -9.63 -4.56
C ARG A 271 -9.18 -8.53 -5.35
N LEU A 272 -9.93 -7.59 -5.92
CA LEU A 272 -9.35 -6.36 -6.46
C LEU A 272 -8.76 -5.55 -5.30
N ILE A 273 -7.46 -5.30 -5.32
CA ILE A 273 -6.74 -4.52 -4.31
C ILE A 273 -6.64 -3.06 -4.75
N TYR A 274 -6.37 -2.84 -6.04
CA TYR A 274 -6.11 -1.52 -6.59
C TYR A 274 -6.56 -1.42 -8.05
N ALA A 275 -6.96 -0.23 -8.47
CA ALA A 275 -7.20 0.08 -9.87
C ALA A 275 -6.71 1.51 -10.20
N GLU A 276 -6.10 1.66 -11.37
CA GLU A 276 -5.60 2.94 -11.89
C GLU A 276 -6.06 3.14 -13.34
N ILE A 277 -6.29 4.40 -13.71
CA ILE A 277 -6.83 4.75 -15.02
C ILE A 277 -5.90 5.75 -15.72
N PHE A 278 -5.51 5.41 -16.96
CA PHE A 278 -4.79 6.33 -17.85
C PHE A 278 -5.68 6.65 -19.04
N GLU A 279 -5.97 7.93 -19.26
CA GLU A 279 -6.58 8.38 -20.52
C GLU A 279 -5.53 8.36 -21.65
N VAL A 280 -5.88 7.79 -22.81
CA VAL A 280 -4.98 7.55 -23.96
C VAL A 280 -5.64 7.84 -25.31
#